data_AF-A0A1W6CZP0-F1
#
_entry.id   AF-A0A1W6CZP0-F1
#
_cell.length_a   1.000
_cell.length_b   1.000
_cell.length_c   1.000
_cell.angle_alpha   90.00
_cell.angle_beta   90.00
_cell.angle_gamma   90.00
#
_symmetry.space_group_name_H-M   'P 1'
#
loop_
_entity.id
_entity.type
_entity.pdbx_description
1 polymer ?
#
loop_
_entity_poly.entity_id
_entity_poly.type
_entity_poly.pdbx_seq_one_letter_code
_entity_poly.pdbx_strand_id
1 'polypeptide(L)'
;MLAAATVVSDGLWLLGRLPTGICVFLCRETHVLMAPATILATRMAAGSAPITIITIELDPATELQLRAAGIEARSLTECVLVDDHGTEHLALDRLSSIAVTAPRLVLSRSRQSAMFDGRRLDLTPQMFALIRLFAEQAGQRDPVLRKETIDAQTGRPANEIVRDLRKALVGCGLSRAAADALIVTVRGYGYRLGIAPAEVAVED
;
A
#
# COMPACT_ATOMS: atom_id res chain seq x y z
N MET A 1 -17.28 -0.71 -0.46
CA MET A 1 -18.12 0.04 0.52
C MET A 1 -17.41 1.37 0.75
N LEU A 2 -17.92 2.49 0.22
CA LEU A 2 -17.30 3.81 0.45
C LEU A 2 -17.57 4.21 1.90
N ALA A 3 -16.55 4.15 2.75
CA ALA A 3 -16.67 4.67 4.11
C ALA A 3 -16.81 6.19 4.02
N ALA A 4 -17.92 6.74 4.54
CA ALA A 4 -18.09 8.18 4.68
C ALA A 4 -17.11 8.72 5.72
N ALA A 5 -16.63 9.95 5.52
CA ALA A 5 -15.78 10.61 6.50
C ALA A 5 -16.48 10.67 7.87
N THR A 6 -15.75 10.35 8.93
CA THR A 6 -16.28 10.31 10.30
C THR A 6 -15.81 11.53 11.07
N VAL A 7 -16.73 12.23 11.74
CA VAL A 7 -16.38 13.36 12.62
C VAL A 7 -15.68 12.81 13.86
N VAL A 8 -14.49 13.33 14.18
CA VAL A 8 -13.68 12.93 15.35
C VAL A 8 -13.80 13.99 16.44
N SER A 9 -13.72 15.26 16.05
CA SER A 9 -14.04 16.43 16.87
C SER A 9 -14.58 17.53 15.96
N ASP A 10 -15.06 18.63 16.55
CA ASP A 10 -15.40 19.80 15.74
C ASP A 10 -14.18 20.25 14.92
N GLY A 11 -14.40 20.51 13.63
CA GLY A 11 -13.35 20.86 12.68
C GLY A 11 -12.35 19.74 12.34
N LEU A 12 -12.55 18.49 12.79
CA LEU A 12 -11.66 17.35 12.52
C LEU A 12 -12.43 16.10 12.05
N TRP A 13 -12.07 15.61 10.87
CA TRP A 13 -12.69 14.45 10.26
C TRP A 13 -11.66 13.37 9.94
N LEU A 14 -11.97 12.11 10.23
CA LEU A 14 -11.27 10.95 9.68
C LEU A 14 -11.82 10.66 8.29
N LEU A 15 -11.00 10.85 7.26
CA LEU A 15 -11.38 10.54 5.87
C LEU A 15 -11.33 9.04 5.58
N GLY A 16 -10.42 8.34 6.26
CA GLY A 16 -10.27 6.90 6.15
C GLY A 16 -8.82 6.45 6.28
N ARG A 17 -8.55 5.25 5.77
CA ARG A 17 -7.22 4.64 5.76
C ARG A 17 -6.78 4.39 4.33
N LEU A 18 -5.57 4.82 4.00
CA LEU A 18 -4.95 4.55 2.71
C LEU A 18 -4.56 3.06 2.61
N PRO A 19 -4.37 2.52 1.39
CA PRO A 19 -3.83 1.17 1.20
C PRO A 19 -2.49 0.92 1.91
N THR A 20 -1.70 1.99 2.11
CA THR A 20 -0.44 1.95 2.88
C THR A 20 -0.63 1.74 4.39
N GLY A 21 -1.87 1.77 4.88
CA GLY A 21 -2.21 1.62 6.29
C GLY A 21 -2.26 2.94 7.08
N ILE A 22 -1.92 4.07 6.44
CA ILE A 22 -1.95 5.41 7.05
C ILE A 22 -3.40 5.88 7.22
N CYS A 23 -3.72 6.41 8.41
CA CYS A 23 -4.99 7.09 8.66
C CYS A 23 -4.89 8.56 8.25
N VAL A 24 -5.82 9.01 7.41
CA VAL A 24 -5.86 10.38 6.89
C VAL A 24 -6.99 11.14 7.56
N PHE A 25 -6.63 12.27 8.15
CA PHE A 25 -7.57 13.21 8.76
C PHE A 25 -7.59 14.51 7.96
N LEU A 26 -8.74 15.17 7.93
CA LEU A 26 -8.89 16.55 7.47
C LEU A 26 -9.15 17.41 8.70
N CYS A 27 -8.37 18.46 8.88
CA CYS A 27 -8.55 19.44 9.93
C CYS A 27 -8.74 20.83 9.32
N ARG A 28 -9.85 21.49 9.70
CA ARG A 28 -10.14 22.85 9.22
C ARG A 28 -9.29 23.88 9.92
N GLU A 29 -9.12 23.74 11.24
CA GLU A 29 -8.47 24.73 12.09
C GLU A 29 -7.35 24.09 12.90
N THR A 30 -6.11 24.33 12.50
CA THR A 30 -4.93 23.59 13.00
C THR A 30 -4.69 23.79 14.50
N HIS A 31 -5.11 24.93 15.07
CA HIS A 31 -5.00 25.18 16.51
C HIS A 31 -5.82 24.19 17.35
N VAL A 32 -6.90 23.61 16.81
CA VAL A 32 -7.71 22.58 17.47
C VAL A 32 -6.89 21.33 17.78
N LEU A 33 -5.86 21.05 16.97
CA LEU A 33 -4.95 19.92 17.15
C LEU A 33 -3.99 20.11 18.31
N MET A 34 -3.85 21.32 18.85
CA MET A 34 -2.96 21.59 19.99
C MET A 34 -3.62 21.24 21.33
N ALA A 35 -4.94 21.07 21.34
CA ALA A 35 -5.65 20.62 22.52
C ALA A 35 -5.30 19.14 22.79
N PRO A 36 -4.84 18.78 24.01
CA PRO A 36 -4.48 17.40 24.34
C PRO A 36 -5.62 16.39 24.10
N ALA A 37 -6.86 16.80 24.35
CA ALA A 37 -8.05 15.98 24.11
C ALA A 37 -8.23 15.63 22.63
N THR A 38 -7.96 16.58 21.73
CA THR A 38 -8.03 16.37 20.27
C THR A 38 -6.94 15.40 19.83
N ILE A 39 -5.69 15.59 20.26
CA ILE A 39 -4.59 14.66 19.94
C ILE A 39 -4.92 13.24 20.39
N LEU A 40 -5.48 13.10 21.59
CA LEU A 40 -5.91 11.80 22.10
C LEU A 40 -7.02 11.19 21.26
N ALA A 41 -8.05 11.96 20.90
CA ALA A 41 -9.14 11.51 20.03
C ALA A 41 -8.64 11.07 18.65
N THR A 42 -7.74 11.83 18.04
CA THR A 42 -7.07 11.49 16.76
C THR A 42 -6.34 10.15 16.87
N ARG A 43 -5.57 9.95 17.95
CA ARG A 43 -4.84 8.70 18.19
C ARG A 43 -5.78 7.52 18.43
N MET A 44 -6.85 7.71 19.20
CA MET A 44 -7.84 6.66 19.44
C MET A 44 -8.53 6.24 18.14
N ALA A 45 -8.86 7.20 17.26
CA ALA A 45 -9.46 6.93 15.96
C ALA A 45 -8.49 6.20 15.00
N ALA A 46 -7.19 6.51 15.06
CA ALA A 46 -6.17 5.87 14.23
C ALA A 46 -5.71 4.49 14.76
N GLY A 47 -5.84 4.24 16.07
CA GLY A 47 -5.27 3.08 16.72
C GLY A 47 -3.74 3.08 16.66
N SER A 48 -3.14 1.99 16.16
CA SER A 48 -1.69 1.88 15.97
C SER A 48 -1.21 2.38 14.60
N ALA A 49 -2.09 2.91 13.75
CA ALA A 49 -1.70 3.36 12.42
C ALA A 49 -0.94 4.70 12.46
N PRO A 50 -0.02 4.92 11.51
CA PRO A 50 0.51 6.24 11.26
C PRO A 50 -0.61 7.23 10.91
N ILE A 51 -0.42 8.49 11.28
CA ILE A 51 -1.41 9.56 11.15
C ILE A 51 -0.85 10.64 10.22
N THR A 52 -1.60 10.97 9.17
CA THR A 52 -1.43 12.20 8.40
C THR A 52 -2.66 13.09 8.58
N ILE A 53 -2.44 14.36 8.86
CA ILE A 53 -3.48 15.38 8.93
C ILE A 53 -3.30 16.38 7.79
N ILE A 54 -4.35 16.58 7.00
CA ILE A 54 -4.43 17.63 5.99
C ILE A 54 -5.04 18.87 6.65
N THR A 55 -4.36 20.01 6.57
CA THR A 55 -4.77 21.27 7.20
C THR A 55 -4.88 22.37 6.14
N ILE A 56 -5.81 23.31 6.28
CA ILE A 56 -5.93 24.41 5.31
C ILE A 56 -4.71 25.34 5.39
N GLU A 57 -4.26 25.66 6.62
CA GLU A 57 -3.08 26.46 6.90
C GLU A 57 -2.17 25.71 7.89
N LEU A 58 -0.88 25.65 7.59
CA LEU A 58 0.11 24.99 8.44
C LEU A 58 1.27 25.93 8.67
N ASP A 59 1.38 26.46 9.89
CA ASP A 59 2.56 27.21 10.29
C ASP A 59 3.68 26.28 10.77
N PRO A 60 4.96 26.69 10.65
CA PRO A 60 6.10 25.83 11.00
C PRO A 60 6.15 25.41 12.48
N ALA A 61 5.62 26.22 13.40
CA ALA A 61 5.66 25.89 14.82
C ALA A 61 4.67 24.77 15.14
N THR A 62 3.46 24.87 14.59
CA THR A 62 2.45 23.82 14.71
C THR A 62 2.88 22.53 14.02
N GLU A 63 3.49 22.62 12.82
CA GLU A 63 4.05 21.44 12.14
C GLU A 63 5.09 20.72 13.00
N LEU A 64 6.02 21.46 13.61
CA LEU A 64 7.05 20.90 14.47
C LEU A 64 6.44 20.21 15.71
N GLN A 65 5.42 20.81 16.31
CA GLN A 65 4.73 20.26 17.47
C GLN A 65 3.97 18.97 17.12
N LEU A 66 3.27 18.93 15.99
CA LEU A 66 2.61 17.72 15.50
C LEU A 66 3.63 16.62 15.21
N ARG A 67 4.75 16.96 14.57
CA ARG A 67 5.82 16.02 14.29
C ARG A 67 6.44 15.46 15.57
N ALA A 68 6.68 16.28 16.57
CA ALA A 68 7.14 15.85 17.90
C ALA A 68 6.11 14.92 18.57
N ALA A 69 4.82 15.14 18.31
CA ALA A 69 3.74 14.25 18.71
C ALA A 69 3.58 13.03 17.77
N GLY A 70 4.50 12.75 16.85
CA GLY A 70 4.45 11.60 15.94
C GLY A 70 3.30 11.64 14.93
N ILE A 71 2.81 12.84 14.61
CA ILE A 71 1.73 13.11 13.66
C ILE A 71 2.31 13.88 12.48
N GLU A 72 2.10 13.39 11.26
CA GLU A 72 2.44 14.14 10.06
C GLU A 72 1.33 15.13 9.74
N ALA A 73 1.71 16.34 9.33
CA ALA A 73 0.79 17.38 8.88
C ALA A 73 1.19 17.83 7.48
N ARG A 74 0.19 18.14 6.64
CA ARG A 74 0.36 18.65 5.28
C ARG A 74 -0.63 19.77 5.03
N SER A 75 -0.18 20.80 4.31
CA SER A 75 -1.12 21.80 3.81
C SER A 75 -2.01 21.21 2.72
N LEU A 76 -3.29 21.56 2.70
CA LEU A 76 -4.23 21.16 1.66
C LEU A 76 -3.70 21.54 0.27
N THR A 77 -3.08 22.73 0.14
CA THR A 77 -2.51 23.21 -1.11
C THR A 77 -1.34 22.35 -1.63
N GLU A 78 -0.63 21.65 -0.74
CA GLU A 78 0.46 20.73 -1.13
C GLU A 78 -0.08 19.36 -1.59
N CYS A 79 -1.31 19.04 -1.19
CA CYS A 79 -1.95 17.77 -1.48
C CYS A 79 -2.91 17.85 -2.66
N VAL A 80 -3.22 19.03 -3.17
CA VAL A 80 -4.13 19.22 -4.31
C VAL A 80 -3.34 19.34 -5.60
N LEU A 81 -3.72 18.54 -6.60
CA LEU A 81 -3.25 18.66 -7.98
C LEU A 81 -4.41 19.10 -8.87
N VAL A 82 -4.08 19.84 -9.92
CA VAL A 82 -5.04 20.24 -10.96
C VAL A 82 -4.76 19.36 -12.17
N ASP A 83 -5.80 18.68 -12.69
CA ASP A 83 -5.68 17.89 -13.91
C ASP A 83 -5.71 18.76 -15.19
N ASP A 84 -5.53 18.13 -16.34
CA ASP A 84 -5.56 18.81 -17.65
C ASP A 84 -6.93 19.46 -17.98
N HIS A 85 -7.96 19.15 -17.20
CA HIS A 85 -9.31 19.71 -17.29
C HIS A 85 -9.58 20.81 -16.26
N GLY A 86 -8.59 21.19 -15.44
CA GLY A 86 -8.75 22.21 -14.41
C GLY A 86 -9.47 21.71 -13.15
N THR A 87 -9.65 20.40 -12.99
CA THR A 87 -10.30 19.81 -11.81
C THR A 87 -9.26 19.56 -10.72
N GLU A 88 -9.59 19.96 -9.49
CA GLU A 88 -8.76 19.74 -8.31
C GLU A 88 -8.97 18.33 -7.73
N HIS A 89 -7.87 17.62 -7.51
CA HIS A 89 -7.84 16.27 -6.97
C HIS A 89 -6.87 16.17 -5.80
N LEU A 90 -7.25 15.40 -4.78
CA LEU A 90 -6.33 15.08 -3.69
C LEU A 90 -5.34 14.00 -4.13
N ALA A 91 -4.06 14.37 -4.19
CA ALA A 91 -2.95 13.52 -4.58
C ALA A 91 -2.52 12.63 -3.41
N LEU A 92 -2.89 11.35 -3.45
CA LEU A 92 -2.63 10.40 -2.36
C LEU A 92 -1.14 10.17 -2.09
N ASP A 93 -0.28 10.32 -3.11
CA ASP A 93 1.18 10.28 -3.01
C ASP A 93 1.75 11.43 -2.18
N ARG A 94 1.03 12.56 -2.08
CA ARG A 94 1.41 13.73 -1.28
C ARG A 94 0.99 13.64 0.18
N LEU A 95 0.15 12.66 0.54
CA LEU A 95 -0.37 12.46 1.90
C LEU A 95 0.56 11.66 2.81
N SER A 96 1.76 11.33 2.36
CA SER A 96 2.66 10.46 3.13
C SER A 96 4.12 10.88 2.93
N SER A 97 4.86 11.13 4.02
CA SER A 97 6.31 11.29 3.95
C SER A 97 7.04 9.94 3.83
N ILE A 98 6.39 8.86 4.30
CA ILE A 98 6.77 7.48 3.93
C ILE A 98 6.58 7.44 2.43
N ALA A 99 7.66 7.27 1.66
CA ALA A 99 7.56 7.09 0.23
C ALA A 99 6.49 6.03 -0.03
N VAL A 100 5.33 6.46 -0.54
CA VAL A 100 4.38 5.54 -1.15
C VAL A 100 5.09 5.15 -2.43
N THR A 101 5.97 4.17 -2.33
CA THR A 101 6.42 3.47 -3.52
C THR A 101 5.12 2.99 -4.14
N ALA A 102 4.71 3.61 -5.24
CA ALA A 102 3.50 3.22 -5.94
C ALA A 102 3.51 1.69 -6.01
N PRO A 103 2.41 1.02 -5.61
CA PRO A 103 2.43 -0.43 -5.45
C PRO A 103 2.93 -1.03 -6.75
N ARG A 104 4.11 -1.65 -6.66
CA ARG A 104 4.80 -2.19 -7.80
C ARG A 104 4.05 -3.38 -8.31
N LEU A 105 3.46 -4.19 -7.43
CA LEU A 105 2.59 -5.29 -7.80
C LEU A 105 1.14 -4.97 -7.39
N VAL A 106 0.25 -4.85 -8.37
CA VAL A 106 -1.19 -4.67 -8.16
C VAL A 106 -1.93 -5.90 -8.67
N LEU A 107 -2.77 -6.50 -7.82
CA LEU A 107 -3.58 -7.69 -8.16
C LEU A 107 -5.06 -7.34 -8.09
N SER A 108 -5.82 -7.56 -9.17
CA SER A 108 -7.29 -7.47 -9.13
C SER A 108 -7.88 -8.86 -9.00
N ARG A 109 -8.56 -9.14 -7.88
CA ARG A 109 -9.20 -10.44 -7.64
C ARG A 109 -10.39 -10.66 -8.57
N SER A 110 -11.21 -9.64 -8.75
CA SER A 110 -12.40 -9.66 -9.61
C SER A 110 -12.06 -9.90 -11.08
N ARG A 111 -10.98 -9.29 -11.58
CA ARG A 111 -10.54 -9.42 -12.99
C ARG A 111 -9.53 -10.52 -13.24
N GLN A 112 -9.07 -11.22 -12.20
CA GLN A 112 -7.97 -12.18 -12.26
C GLN A 112 -6.74 -11.64 -13.02
N SER A 113 -6.39 -10.37 -12.77
CA SER A 113 -5.33 -9.68 -13.50
C SER A 113 -4.27 -9.16 -12.55
N ALA A 114 -3.01 -9.20 -12.99
CA ALA A 114 -1.89 -8.62 -12.25
C ALA A 114 -1.21 -7.53 -13.07
N MET A 115 -0.69 -6.52 -12.39
CA MET A 115 0.14 -5.47 -12.97
C MET A 115 1.42 -5.34 -12.17
N PHE A 116 2.57 -5.25 -12.83
CA PHE A 116 3.87 -5.07 -12.21
C PHE A 116 4.62 -3.88 -12.81
N ASP A 117 5.03 -2.90 -11.99
CA ASP A 117 5.68 -1.65 -12.43
C ASP A 117 4.92 -0.98 -13.60
N GLY A 118 3.58 -0.91 -13.48
CA GLY A 118 2.70 -0.33 -14.51
C GLY A 118 2.45 -1.22 -15.74
N ARG A 119 3.01 -2.44 -15.78
CA ARG A 119 2.87 -3.38 -16.90
C ARG A 119 1.89 -4.50 -16.56
N ARG A 120 0.90 -4.72 -17.43
CA ARG A 120 -0.03 -5.84 -17.29
C ARG A 120 0.70 -7.18 -17.46
N LEU A 121 0.54 -8.07 -16.48
CA LEU A 121 1.00 -9.45 -16.52
C LEU A 121 -0.16 -10.33 -17.01
N ASP A 122 -0.08 -10.73 -18.27
CA ASP A 122 -1.05 -11.66 -18.86
C ASP A 122 -0.72 -13.09 -18.45
N LEU A 123 -1.21 -13.48 -17.28
CA LEU A 123 -0.92 -14.75 -16.64
C LEU A 123 -2.09 -15.73 -16.83
N THR A 124 -1.76 -17.02 -16.98
CA THR A 124 -2.79 -18.07 -16.91
C THR A 124 -3.42 -18.10 -15.52
N PRO A 125 -4.64 -18.64 -15.35
CA PRO A 125 -5.30 -18.71 -14.04
C PRO A 125 -4.45 -19.38 -12.95
N GLN A 126 -3.69 -20.43 -13.31
CA GLN A 126 -2.78 -21.10 -12.39
C GLN A 126 -1.62 -20.18 -11.96
N MET A 127 -1.02 -19.43 -12.89
CA MET A 127 0.08 -18.52 -12.58
C MET A 127 -0.40 -17.30 -11.80
N PHE A 128 -1.61 -16.80 -12.10
CA PHE A 128 -2.25 -15.77 -11.31
C PHE A 128 -2.54 -16.22 -9.87
N ALA A 129 -3.06 -17.45 -9.69
CA ALA A 129 -3.28 -18.00 -8.35
C ALA A 129 -1.96 -18.09 -7.55
N LEU A 130 -0.87 -18.49 -8.20
CA LEU A 130 0.45 -18.58 -7.56
C LEU A 130 1.02 -17.20 -7.19
N ILE A 131 0.94 -16.19 -8.06
CA ILE A 131 1.43 -14.84 -7.73
C ILE A 131 0.59 -14.18 -6.63
N ARG A 132 -0.72 -14.43 -6.60
CA ARG A 132 -1.61 -14.00 -5.50
C ARG A 132 -1.20 -14.62 -4.17
N LEU A 133 -0.89 -15.91 -4.17
CA LEU A 133 -0.43 -16.62 -2.99
C LEU A 133 0.91 -16.06 -2.46
N PHE A 134 1.83 -15.66 -3.34
CA PHE A 134 3.04 -14.93 -2.91
C PHE A 134 2.74 -13.55 -2.32
N ALA A 135 1.80 -12.80 -2.93
CA ALA A 135 1.38 -11.49 -2.42
C ALA A 135 0.75 -11.59 -1.02
N GLU A 136 -0.11 -12.59 -0.81
CA GLU A 136 -0.75 -12.84 0.49
C GLU A 136 0.27 -13.26 1.56
N GLN A 137 1.25 -14.10 1.19
CA GLN A 137 2.32 -14.51 2.09
C GLN A 137 3.26 -13.36 2.45
N ALA A 138 3.52 -12.43 1.52
CA ALA A 138 4.39 -11.29 1.77
C ALA A 138 3.91 -10.43 2.95
N GLY A 139 2.59 -10.34 3.18
CA GLY A 139 2.00 -9.63 4.31
C GLY A 139 2.06 -10.36 5.66
N GLN A 140 2.50 -11.62 5.70
CA GLN A 140 2.57 -12.43 6.92
C GLN A 140 3.89 -12.22 7.68
N ARG A 141 3.92 -12.67 8.94
CA ARG A 141 5.13 -12.62 9.78
C ARG A 141 6.31 -13.41 9.17
N ASP A 142 6.02 -14.52 8.51
CA ASP A 142 6.98 -15.28 7.71
C ASP A 142 6.67 -15.08 6.23
N PRO A 143 7.44 -14.27 5.48
CA PRO A 143 7.15 -13.99 4.07
C PRO A 143 7.63 -15.11 3.13
N VAL A 144 8.21 -16.18 3.66
CA VAL A 144 8.69 -17.32 2.87
C VAL A 144 7.59 -18.34 2.71
N LEU A 145 7.28 -18.66 1.46
CA LEU A 145 6.35 -19.71 1.13
C LEU A 145 7.10 -21.01 0.86
N ARG A 146 6.82 -22.01 1.69
CA ARG A 146 7.55 -23.29 1.71
C ARG A 146 7.19 -24.14 0.50
N LYS A 147 8.14 -24.97 0.06
CA LYS A 147 7.94 -25.84 -1.11
C LYS A 147 6.75 -26.77 -0.94
N GLU A 148 6.61 -27.36 0.24
CA GLU A 148 5.52 -28.29 0.55
C GLU A 148 4.15 -27.61 0.46
N THR A 149 4.09 -26.33 0.84
CA THR A 149 2.86 -25.52 0.72
C THR A 149 2.52 -25.22 -0.74
N ILE A 150 3.51 -24.92 -1.58
CA ILE A 150 3.31 -24.72 -3.03
C ILE A 150 2.82 -26.02 -3.66
N ASP A 151 3.47 -27.13 -3.34
CA ASP A 151 3.13 -28.45 -3.87
C ASP A 151 1.68 -28.80 -3.53
N ALA A 152 1.29 -28.62 -2.27
CA ALA A 152 -0.06 -28.91 -1.79
C ALA A 152 -1.13 -28.01 -2.44
N GLN A 153 -0.86 -26.70 -2.58
CA GLN A 153 -1.85 -25.77 -3.13
C GLN A 153 -1.98 -25.81 -4.65
N THR A 154 -0.89 -26.17 -5.34
CA THR A 154 -0.85 -26.11 -6.82
C THR A 154 -0.91 -27.48 -7.47
N GLY A 155 -0.73 -28.56 -6.70
CA GLY A 155 -0.67 -29.94 -7.20
C GLY A 155 0.55 -30.21 -8.09
N ARG A 156 1.55 -29.31 -8.09
CA ARG A 156 2.74 -29.38 -8.94
C ARG A 156 4.00 -29.12 -8.13
N PRO A 157 5.15 -29.71 -8.50
CA PRO A 157 6.42 -29.44 -7.84
C PRO A 157 6.77 -27.94 -7.87
N ALA A 158 7.11 -27.39 -6.71
CA ALA A 158 7.35 -25.96 -6.47
C ALA A 158 8.41 -25.39 -7.43
N ASN A 159 9.47 -26.17 -7.67
CA ASN A 159 10.55 -25.81 -8.59
C ASN A 159 10.07 -25.69 -10.04
N GLU A 160 9.14 -26.53 -10.47
CA GLU A 160 8.60 -26.49 -11.83
C GLU A 160 7.64 -25.33 -11.99
N ILE A 161 6.66 -25.20 -11.10
CA ILE A 161 5.63 -24.16 -11.22
C ILE A 161 6.21 -22.75 -11.03
N VAL A 162 7.20 -22.58 -10.15
CA VAL A 162 7.91 -21.29 -10.01
C VAL A 162 8.77 -20.99 -11.23
N ARG A 163 9.42 -22.00 -11.83
CA ARG A 163 10.15 -21.82 -13.09
C ARG A 163 9.21 -21.39 -14.21
N ASP A 164 8.05 -22.00 -14.30
CA ASP A 164 7.03 -21.66 -15.30
C ASP A 164 6.45 -20.27 -15.05
N LEU A 165 6.23 -19.88 -13.79
CA LEU A 165 5.84 -18.51 -13.44
C LEU A 165 6.88 -17.49 -13.89
N ARG A 166 8.18 -17.71 -13.62
CA ARG A 166 9.23 -16.80 -14.08
C ARG A 166 9.30 -16.72 -15.60
N LYS A 167 9.09 -17.83 -16.31
CA LYS A 167 8.98 -17.82 -17.77
C LYS A 167 7.77 -17.03 -18.26
N ALA A 168 6.61 -17.18 -17.62
CA ALA A 168 5.41 -16.42 -17.94
C ALA A 168 5.64 -14.92 -17.74
N LEU A 169 6.26 -14.51 -16.62
CA LEU A 169 6.66 -13.13 -16.35
C LEU A 169 7.57 -12.56 -17.45
N VAL A 170 8.56 -13.34 -17.90
CA VAL A 170 9.41 -12.96 -19.05
C VAL A 170 8.58 -12.84 -20.33
N GLY A 171 7.63 -13.75 -20.56
CA GLY A 171 6.68 -13.68 -21.67
C GLY A 171 5.81 -12.42 -21.65
N CYS A 172 5.49 -11.90 -20.47
CA CYS A 172 4.81 -10.60 -20.31
C CYS A 172 5.74 -9.39 -20.53
N GLY A 173 7.03 -9.62 -20.81
CA GLY A 173 8.01 -8.58 -21.14
C GLY A 173 8.86 -8.09 -19.96
N LEU A 174 8.92 -8.84 -18.85
CA LEU A 174 9.96 -8.62 -17.83
C LEU A 174 11.30 -9.16 -18.35
N SER A 175 12.40 -8.52 -17.92
CA SER A 175 13.72 -9.14 -18.10
C SER A 175 13.83 -10.38 -17.20
N ARG A 176 14.69 -11.34 -17.59
CA ARG A 176 14.94 -12.52 -16.77
C ARG A 176 15.42 -12.16 -15.36
N ALA A 177 16.30 -11.16 -15.27
CA ALA A 177 16.79 -10.64 -14.00
C ALA A 177 15.64 -10.04 -13.15
N ALA A 178 14.71 -9.31 -13.75
CA ALA A 178 13.55 -8.77 -13.04
C ALA A 178 12.59 -9.88 -12.55
N ALA A 179 12.36 -10.93 -13.36
CA ALA A 179 11.54 -12.07 -12.94
C ALA A 179 12.18 -12.88 -11.80
N ASP A 180 13.49 -13.11 -11.85
CA ASP A 180 14.25 -13.77 -10.78
C ASP A 180 14.33 -12.88 -9.52
N ALA A 181 14.38 -11.55 -9.68
CA ALA A 181 14.34 -10.60 -8.57
C ALA A 181 12.94 -10.51 -7.93
N LEU A 182 11.86 -10.61 -8.71
CA LEU A 182 10.48 -10.56 -8.20
C LEU A 182 10.13 -11.84 -7.43
N ILE A 183 10.54 -13.01 -7.92
CA ILE A 183 10.29 -14.30 -7.25
C ILE A 183 11.62 -14.87 -6.78
N VAL A 184 11.98 -14.65 -5.53
CA VAL A 184 13.30 -14.98 -4.98
C VAL A 184 13.30 -16.40 -4.41
N THR A 185 14.31 -17.19 -4.76
CA THR A 185 14.55 -18.50 -4.16
C THR A 185 15.23 -18.35 -2.79
N VAL A 186 14.64 -18.91 -1.74
CA VAL A 186 15.25 -19.04 -0.41
C VAL A 186 15.84 -20.45 -0.30
N ARG A 187 17.17 -20.55 -0.37
CA ARG A 187 17.90 -21.84 -0.45
C ARG A 187 17.49 -22.75 0.72
N GLY A 188 17.01 -23.95 0.39
CA GLY A 188 16.63 -24.97 1.37
C GLY A 188 15.20 -24.85 1.93
N TYR A 189 14.49 -23.73 1.72
CA TYR A 189 13.19 -23.49 2.34
C TYR A 189 12.04 -23.35 1.34
N GLY A 190 12.21 -22.53 0.31
CA GLY A 190 11.10 -22.19 -0.57
C GLY A 190 11.34 -20.93 -1.37
N TYR A 191 10.30 -20.14 -1.53
CA TYR A 191 10.29 -18.96 -2.39
C TYR A 191 9.59 -17.81 -1.69
N ARG A 192 9.96 -16.58 -2.03
CA ARG A 192 9.30 -15.38 -1.51
C ARG A 192 9.16 -14.33 -2.60
N LEU A 193 8.28 -13.38 -2.37
CA LEU A 193 8.24 -12.16 -3.14
C LEU A 193 9.49 -11.31 -2.84
N GLY A 194 10.09 -10.74 -3.87
CA GLY A 194 11.32 -9.96 -3.79
C GLY A 194 11.12 -8.46 -3.56
N ILE A 195 9.88 -8.01 -3.52
CA ILE A 195 9.48 -6.64 -3.19
C ILE A 195 8.93 -6.59 -1.76
N ALA A 196 8.96 -5.40 -1.17
CA ALA A 196 8.44 -5.19 0.18
C ALA A 196 6.92 -5.38 0.21
N PRO A 197 6.34 -5.79 1.35
CA PRO A 197 4.89 -5.94 1.47
C PRO A 197 4.13 -4.63 1.20
N ALA A 198 4.75 -3.49 1.52
CA ALA A 198 4.21 -2.15 1.24
C ALA A 198 4.14 -1.82 -0.26
N GLU A 199 4.89 -2.54 -1.11
CA GLU A 199 4.89 -2.38 -2.57
C GLU A 199 3.85 -3.29 -3.27
N VAL A 200 3.01 -3.98 -2.49
CA VAL A 200 1.99 -4.90 -2.99
C VAL A 200 0.60 -4.37 -2.66
N ALA A 201 -0.27 -4.27 -3.67
CA ALA A 201 -1.68 -3.95 -3.49
C ALA A 201 -2.56 -5.09 -4.05
N VAL A 202 -3.61 -5.43 -3.31
CA VAL A 202 -4.66 -6.35 -3.76
C VAL A 202 -5.96 -5.58 -3.80
N GLU A 203 -6.49 -5.40 -5.00
CA GLU A 203 -7.70 -4.66 -5.34
C GLU A 203 -8.89 -5.61 -5.57
N ASP A 204 -10.09 -5.13 -5.26
CA ASP A 204 -11.37 -5.80 -5.48
C ASP A 204 -12.29 -4.96 -6.38
#